data_AF-A0A562WEJ4-F1
#
_entry.id   AF-A0A562WEJ4-F1
#
_cell.length_a   1.000
_cell.length_b   1.000
_cell.length_c   1.000
_cell.angle_alpha   90.00
_cell.angle_beta   90.00
_cell.angle_gamma   90.00
#
_symmetry.space_group_name_H-M   'P 1'
#
loop_
_entity.id
_entity.type
_entity.pdbx_description
1 polymer ?
#
loop_
_entity_poly.entity_id
_entity_poly.type
_entity_poly.pdbx_seq_one_letter_code
_entity_poly.pdbx_strand_id
1 'polypeptide(L)' 'MPELLARLGELGLVGIVKIDGEREHKPWTVVISGQRLGGASIRCDGNSLGDCLRSAVVLLRERYPDELALD' A
#
# COMPACT_ATOMS: atom_id res chain seq x y z
N MET A 1 9.20 7.90 2.29
CA MET A 1 7.87 7.40 2.74
C MET A 1 6.75 8.41 2.45
N PRO A 2 6.83 9.69 2.86
CA PRO A 2 5.87 10.71 2.45
C PRO A 2 5.74 10.82 0.92
N GLU A 3 6.84 10.67 0.20
CA GLU A 3 6.89 10.74 -1.27
C GLU A 3 6.08 9.62 -1.93
N LEU A 4 6.12 8.41 -1.35
CA LEU A 4 5.31 7.29 -1.82
C LEU A 4 3.83 7.58 -1.70
N LEU A 5 3.39 8.14 -0.56
CA LEU A 5 1.99 8.46 -0.34
C LEU A 5 1.50 9.55 -1.31
N ALA A 6 2.33 10.57 -1.57
CA ALA A 6 2.04 11.58 -2.58
C ALA A 6 1.89 10.96 -3.97
N ARG A 7 2.81 10.06 -4.34
CA ARG A 7 2.77 9.36 -5.63
C ARG A 7 1.51 8.51 -5.81
N LEU A 8 1.04 7.83 -4.76
CA LEU A 8 -0.24 7.11 -4.82
C LEU A 8 -1.40 8.05 -5.20
N GLY A 9 -1.44 9.25 -4.62
CA GLY A 9 -2.45 10.26 -4.94
C GLY A 9 -2.37 10.73 -6.40
N GLU A 10 -1.18 10.98 -6.92
CA GLU A 10 -0.96 11.35 -8.34
C GLU A 10 -1.45 10.27 -9.31
N LEU A 11 -1.33 9.01 -8.92
CA LEU A 11 -1.81 7.86 -9.69
C LEU A 11 -3.33 7.64 -9.54
N GLY A 12 -4.04 8.49 -8.78
CA GLY A 12 -5.46 8.33 -8.51
C GLY A 12 -5.78 7.12 -7.63
N LEU A 13 -4.81 6.65 -6.85
CA LEU A 13 -4.98 5.57 -5.89
C LEU A 13 -5.38 6.13 -4.52
N VAL A 14 -6.14 5.32 -3.78
CA VAL A 14 -6.55 5.60 -2.40
C VAL A 14 -5.87 4.60 -1.48
N GLY A 15 -5.10 5.10 -0.52
CA GLY A 15 -4.48 4.31 0.54
C GLY A 15 -5.21 4.46 1.87
N ILE A 16 -5.44 3.35 2.57
CA ILE A 16 -5.96 3.30 3.94
C ILE A 16 -4.94 2.58 4.81
N VAL A 17 -4.60 3.18 5.96
CA VAL A 17 -3.82 2.53 7.01
C VAL A 17 -4.75 2.27 8.19
N LYS A 18 -4.76 1.03 8.68
CA LYS A 18 -5.48 0.64 9.89
C LYS A 18 -4.51 0.04 10.91
N ILE A 19 -4.71 0.41 12.17
CA ILE A 19 -4.10 -0.23 13.33
C ILE A 19 -5.22 -0.94 14.09
N ASP A 20 -5.04 -2.23 14.32
CA ASP A 20 -6.00 -3.09 14.99
C ASP A 20 -5.36 -3.63 16.27
N GLY A 21 -5.53 -2.90 17.37
CA GLY A 21 -4.90 -3.19 18.66
C GLY A 21 -5.45 -4.44 19.36
N GLU A 22 -6.56 -5.00 18.87
CA GLU A 22 -7.13 -6.26 19.36
C GLU A 22 -6.39 -7.48 18.79
N ARG A 23 -5.60 -7.30 17.71
CA ARG A 23 -4.84 -8.40 17.10
C ARG A 23 -3.51 -8.62 17.83
N GLU A 24 -3.29 -9.87 18.23
CA GLU A 24 -1.98 -10.30 18.79
C GLU A 24 -0.87 -10.32 17.74
N HIS A 25 -1.20 -10.57 16.47
CA HIS A 25 -0.25 -10.64 15.36
C HIS A 25 -0.74 -9.82 14.18
N LYS A 26 0.20 -9.19 13.47
CA LYS A 26 -0.06 -8.33 12.31
C LYS A 26 -1.16 -7.28 12.56
N PRO A 27 -0.98 -6.39 13.56
CA PRO A 27 -1.99 -5.38 13.89
C PRO A 27 -2.11 -4.29 12.83
N TRP A 28 -1.14 -4.17 11.91
CA TRP A 28 -1.17 -3.18 10.85
C TRP A 28 -1.78 -3.75 9.58
N THR A 29 -2.69 -2.99 8.97
CA THR A 29 -3.21 -3.23 7.63
C THR A 29 -2.96 -2.00 6.75
N VAL A 30 -2.44 -2.20 5.55
CA VAL A 30 -2.47 -1.22 4.46
C VAL A 30 -3.38 -1.74 3.36
N VAL A 31 -4.34 -0.94 2.93
CA VAL A 31 -5.17 -1.21 1.76
C VAL A 31 -4.92 -0.13 0.72
N ILE A 32 -4.69 -0.53 -0.53
CA ILE A 32 -4.58 0.38 -1.68
C ILE A 32 -5.61 -0.04 -2.71
N SER A 33 -6.40 0.92 -3.18
CA SER A 33 -7.47 0.70 -4.16
C SER A 33 -7.52 1.85 -5.16
N GLY A 34 -8.24 1.65 -6.26
CA GLY A 34 -8.47 2.70 -7.25
C GLY A 34 -8.89 2.14 -8.60
N GLN A 35 -9.40 3.01 -9.47
CA GLN A 35 -9.81 2.62 -10.83
C GLN A 35 -8.66 2.02 -11.62
N ARG A 36 -7.44 2.52 -11.43
CA ARG A 36 -6.23 1.97 -12.06
C ARG A 36 -5.99 0.49 -11.74
N LEU A 37 -6.44 0.02 -10.57
CA LEU A 37 -6.32 -1.38 -10.16
C LEU A 37 -7.46 -2.26 -10.70
N GLY A 38 -8.29 -1.76 -11.62
CA GLY A 38 -9.41 -2.51 -12.20
C GLY A 38 -10.50 -2.85 -11.18
N GLY A 39 -10.67 -2.01 -10.16
CA GLY A 39 -11.59 -2.27 -9.03
C GLY A 39 -11.07 -3.27 -8.00
N ALA A 40 -9.91 -3.89 -8.22
CA ALA A 40 -9.24 -4.71 -7.21
C ALA A 40 -8.55 -3.82 -6.15
N SER A 41 -8.28 -4.41 -4.99
CA SER A 41 -7.47 -3.78 -3.95
C SER A 41 -6.25 -4.63 -3.60
N ILE A 42 -5.17 -3.95 -3.24
CA ILE A 42 -4.00 -4.55 -2.60
C ILE A 42 -4.22 -4.45 -1.09
N ARG A 43 -4.06 -5.56 -0.37
CA ARG A 43 -4.13 -5.61 1.09
C ARG A 43 -2.85 -6.22 1.63
N CYS A 44 -2.18 -5.52 2.54
CA CYS A 44 -0.99 -5.98 3.23
C CYS A 44 -1.22 -5.93 4.73
N ASP A 45 -1.08 -7.08 5.41
CA ASP A 45 -1.14 -7.21 6.87
C ASP A 45 0.26 -7.52 7.42
N GLY A 46 0.68 -6.83 8.48
CA GLY A 46 2.06 -6.89 8.97
C GLY A 46 2.23 -6.45 10.42
N ASN A 47 3.37 -6.84 11.02
CA ASN A 47 3.68 -6.54 12.42
C ASN A 47 4.08 -5.08 12.64
N SER A 48 4.50 -4.40 11.58
CA SER A 48 4.77 -2.96 11.57
C SER A 48 4.14 -2.29 10.34
N LEU A 49 3.92 -0.98 10.43
CA LEU A 49 3.51 -0.17 9.28
C LEU A 49 4.51 -0.30 8.11
N GLY A 50 5.81 -0.34 8.42
CA GLY A 50 6.87 -0.47 7.42
C GLY A 50 6.80 -1.77 6.63
N ASP A 51 6.47 -2.89 7.27
CA ASP A 51 6.30 -4.18 6.59
C ASP A 51 5.15 -4.14 5.58
N CYS A 52 4.02 -3.56 5.98
CA CYS A 52 2.85 -3.42 5.11
C CYS A 52 3.16 -2.53 3.91
N LEU A 53 3.84 -1.40 4.13
CA LEU A 53 4.18 -0.46 3.08
C LEU A 53 5.18 -1.04 2.09
N ARG A 54 6.24 -1.71 2.57
CA ARG A 54 7.19 -2.41 1.68
C ARG A 54 6.48 -3.44 0.82
N SER A 55 5.62 -4.26 1.43
CA SER A 55 4.84 -5.27 0.71
C SER A 55 3.92 -4.63 -0.33
N ALA A 56 3.25 -3.53 0.03
CA ALA A 56 2.38 -2.80 -0.89
C ALA A 56 3.16 -2.20 -2.07
N VAL A 57 4.35 -1.65 -1.84
CA VAL A 57 5.23 -1.13 -2.91
C VAL A 57 5.66 -2.23 -3.87
N VAL A 58 6.05 -3.40 -3.36
CA VAL A 58 6.41 -4.55 -4.21
C VAL A 58 5.24 -4.94 -5.11
N LEU A 59 4.05 -5.12 -4.54
CA LEU A 59 2.85 -5.50 -5.30
C LEU A 59 2.43 -4.42 -6.31
N LEU A 60 2.61 -3.15 -5.98
CA LEU A 60 2.33 -2.06 -6.91
C LEU A 60 3.36 -2.00 -8.04
N ARG A 61 4.66 -2.25 -7.78
CA ARG A 61 5.70 -2.31 -8.81
C ARG A 61 5.51 -3.47 -9.77
N GLU A 62 5.00 -4.61 -9.30
CA GLU A 62 4.62 -5.73 -10.17
C GLU A 62 3.50 -5.34 -11.16
N ARG A 63 2.62 -4.41 -10.76
CA ARG A 63 1.52 -3.92 -11.61
C ARG A 63 1.91 -2.73 -12.48
N TYR A 64 2.77 -1.85 -11.96
CA TYR A 64 3.17 -0.59 -12.60
C TYR A 64 4.70 -0.39 -12.50
N PRO A 65 5.49 -1.23 -13.20
CA PRO A 65 6.95 -1.22 -13.06
C PRO A 65 7.57 0.13 -13.45
N ASP A 66 7.00 0.81 -14.45
CA ASP A 66 7.53 2.07 -14.99
C ASP A 66 7.05 3.32 -14.22
N GLU A 67 6.01 3.21 -13.40
CA GLU A 67 5.38 4.38 -12.74
C GLU A 67 5.83 4.56 -11.27
N LEU A 68 6.42 3.52 -10.69
CA LEU A 68 6.85 3.43 -9.29
C LEU A 68 8.36 3.14 -9.13
N ALA A 69 9.15 3.55 -10.11
CA ALA A 69 10.59 3.74 -10.00
C ALA A 69 10.88 4.91 -9.03
N LEU A 70 10.61 4.67 -7.75
CA LEU A 70 11.05 5.51 -6.65
C LEU A 70 12.36 4.90 -6.14
N ASP A 71 13.45 5.67 -6.20
CA ASP A 71 14.74 5.33 -5.61
C ASP A 71 14.65 5.21 -4.08
#